data_AF-A0A373B403-F1
#
_entry.id   AF-A0A373B403-F1
#
_cell.length_a   1.000
_cell.length_b   1.000
_cell.length_c   1.000
_cell.angle_alpha   90.00
_cell.angle_beta   90.00
_cell.angle_gamma   90.00
#
_symmetry.space_group_name_H-M   'P 1'
#
loop_
_entity.id
_entity.type
_entity.pdbx_description
1 polymer ?
#
loop_
_entity_poly.entity_id
_entity_poly.type
_entity_poly.pdbx_seq_one_letter_code
_entity_poly.pdbx_strand_id
1 'polypeptide(L)' 'MGELNIYGVYVPVLVVQALLAYIGLRLLMRVTDPWVDKGWIFLPSIFYLCLYITLLGIVHWGFIVSFS' A
#
# COMPACT_ATOMS: atom_id res chain seq x y z
N MET A 1 -1.20 6.09 -31.07
CA MET A 1 -1.42 4.64 -30.88
C MET A 1 -0.30 4.15 -30.00
N GLY A 2 -0.42 4.39 -28.69
CA GLY A 2 0.60 3.98 -27.74
C GLY A 2 0.45 2.49 -27.49
N GLU A 3 1.44 1.69 -27.88
CA GLU A 3 1.67 0.39 -27.28
C GLU A 3 1.90 0.60 -25.79
N LEU A 4 0.83 0.68 -25.01
CA LEU A 4 0.90 0.43 -23.58
C LEU A 4 1.33 -1.03 -23.44
N ASN A 5 2.64 -1.23 -23.39
CA ASN A 5 3.25 -2.53 -23.16
C ASN A 5 2.85 -2.96 -21.74
N ILE A 6 1.72 -3.65 -21.65
CA ILE A 6 1.12 -4.15 -20.40
C ILE A 6 2.18 -4.88 -19.56
N TYR A 7 3.09 -5.60 -20.22
CA TYR A 7 4.14 -6.36 -19.55
C TYR A 7 5.38 -5.52 -19.20
N GLY A 8 5.77 -4.58 -20.06
CA GLY A 8 7.00 -3.78 -19.92
C GLY A 8 6.86 -2.58 -18.98
N VAL A 9 5.65 -2.03 -18.82
CA VAL A 9 5.45 -0.79 -18.04
C VAL A 9 4.40 -0.98 -16.94
N TYR A 10 3.26 -1.63 -17.23
CA TYR A 10 2.16 -1.68 -16.27
C TYR A 10 2.44 -2.64 -15.10
N VAL A 11 2.92 -3.85 -15.39
CA VAL A 11 3.34 -4.83 -14.36
C VAL A 11 4.40 -4.26 -13.41
N PRO A 12 5.52 -3.68 -13.87
CA PRO A 12 6.52 -3.11 -12.96
C PRO A 12 5.97 -1.93 -12.16
N VAL A 13 5.09 -1.11 -12.73
CA VAL A 13 4.42 -0.03 -11.99
C VAL A 13 3.58 -0.56 -10.83
N LEU A 14 2.78 -1.61 -11.04
CA LEU A 14 1.99 -2.23 -9.97
C LEU A 14 2.88 -2.79 -8.85
N VAL A 15 4.02 -3.39 -9.21
CA VAL A 15 5.00 -3.89 -8.24
C VAL A 15 5.62 -2.75 -7.44
N VAL A 16 5.98 -1.64 -8.09
CA VAL A 16 6.50 -0.44 -7.40
C VAL A 16 5.44 0.16 -6.47
N GLN A 17 4.18 0.23 -6.90
CA GLN A 17 3.07 0.71 -6.05
C GLN A 17 2.89 -0.18 -4.81
N ALA A 18 2.90 -1.50 -4.98
CA ALA A 18 2.83 -2.44 -3.87
C ALA A 18 4.03 -2.31 -2.91
N LEU A 19 5.23 -2.09 -3.45
CA LEU A 19 6.44 -1.87 -2.66
C LEU A 19 6.33 -0.58 -1.82
N LEU A 20 5.88 0.51 -2.42
CA LEU A 20 5.66 1.79 -1.74
C LEU A 20 4.60 1.66 -0.64
N ALA A 21 3.48 0.99 -0.93
CA ALA A 21 2.43 0.70 0.05
C ALA A 21 2.97 -0.15 1.21
N TYR A 22 3.81 -1.15 0.92
CA TYR A 22 4.43 -1.98 1.95
C TYR A 22 5.41 -1.21 2.84
N ILE A 23 6.19 -0.28 2.29
CA ILE A 23 7.07 0.58 3.09
C ILE A 23 6.24 1.47 4.03
N GLY A 24 5.14 2.05 3.52
CA GLY A 24 4.19 2.81 4.33
C GLY A 24 3.56 1.95 5.44
N LEU A 25 3.16 0.72 5.12
CA LEU A 25 2.61 -0.22 6.08
C LEU A 25 3.63 -0.53 7.18
N ARG A 26 4.91 -0.73 6.83
CA ARG A 26 5.96 -1.04 7.80
C ARG A 26 6.23 0.11 8.77
N LEU A 27 6.13 1.36 8.29
CA LEU A 27 6.17 2.54 9.16
C LEU A 27 4.94 2.59 10.07
N LEU A 28 3.74 2.37 9.54
CA LEU A 28 2.52 2.33 10.35
C LEU A 28 2.55 1.20 11.38
N MET A 29 3.05 0.01 11.04
CA MET A 29 3.26 -1.09 11.98
C MET A 29 4.13 -0.63 13.14
N ARG A 30 5.25 0.06 12.88
CA ARG A 30 6.12 0.56 13.96
C ARG A 30 5.42 1.55 14.90
N VAL A 31 4.48 2.34 14.38
CA VAL A 31 3.69 3.29 15.18
C VAL A 31 2.55 2.58 15.90
N THR A 32 1.96 1.55 15.30
CA THR A 32 0.77 0.85 15.80
C THR A 32 1.13 -0.30 16.75
N ASP A 33 2.31 -0.91 16.64
CA ASP A 33 2.84 -1.95 17.54
C ASP A 33 2.63 -1.62 19.03
N PRO A 34 3.02 -0.42 19.53
CA PRO A 34 2.79 -0.07 20.94
C PRO A 34 1.31 0.14 21.31
N TRP A 35 0.41 0.31 20.33
CA TRP A 35 -1.04 0.40 20.54
C TRP A 35 -1.71 -0.97 20.49
N VAL A 36 -1.20 -1.87 19.64
CA VAL A 36 -1.58 -3.28 19.61
C VAL A 36 -1.20 -3.96 20.92
N ASP A 37 0.01 -3.71 21.43
CA ASP A 37 0.52 -4.29 22.69
C ASP A 37 -0.30 -3.85 23.92
N LYS A 38 -0.87 -2.64 23.88
CA LYS A 38 -1.85 -2.16 24.87
C LYS A 38 -3.21 -2.88 24.83
N GLY A 39 -3.39 -3.87 23.95
CA GLY A 39 -4.62 -4.65 23.82
C GLY A 39 -5.77 -3.89 23.16
N TRP A 40 -5.48 -2.77 22.49
CA TRP A 40 -6.51 -1.94 21.84
C TRP A 40 -7.05 -2.56 20.54
N ILE A 41 -6.31 -3.50 19.94
CA ILE A 41 -6.66 -4.13 18.66
C ILE A 41 -6.81 -5.65 18.87
N PHE A 42 -8.04 -6.13 18.80
CA PHE A 42 -8.41 -7.52 19.06
C PHE A 42 -7.83 -8.49 18.00
N LEU A 43 -7.75 -8.07 16.73
CA LEU A 43 -7.09 -8.81 15.64
C LEU A 43 -6.11 -7.90 14.87
N PRO A 44 -4.81 -7.92 15.21
CA PRO A 44 -3.81 -7.09 14.54
C PRO A 44 -3.63 -7.47 13.06
N SER A 45 -3.78 -8.75 12.71
CA SER A 45 -3.64 -9.23 11.32
C SER A 45 -4.64 -8.58 10.37
N ILE A 46 -5.93 -8.51 10.74
CA ILE A 46 -6.98 -7.88 9.93
C ILE A 46 -6.78 -6.37 9.86
N PHE A 47 -6.39 -5.75 10.98
CA PHE A 47 -6.12 -4.32 11.03
C PHE A 47 -5.00 -3.92 10.08
N TYR A 48 -3.88 -4.65 10.09
CA TYR A 48 -2.77 -4.40 9.18
C TYR A 48 -3.14 -4.65 7.70
N LEU A 49 -3.99 -5.64 7.44
CA LEU A 49 -4.47 -5.92 6.09
C LEU A 49 -5.37 -4.78 5.57
N CYS A 50 -6.24 -4.24 6.42
CA CYS A 50 -7.07 -3.07 6.10
C CYS A 50 -6.22 -1.81 5.85
N LEU A 51 -5.22 -1.56 6.70
CA LEU A 51 -4.27 -0.47 6.51
C LEU A 51 -3.50 -0.62 5.19
N TYR A 52 -3.08 -1.84 4.85
CA TYR A 52 -2.37 -2.11 3.61
C TYR A 52 -3.24 -1.81 2.38
N ILE A 53 -4.48 -2.28 2.36
CA ILE A 53 -5.42 -2.00 1.26
C ILE A 53 -5.66 -0.50 1.11
N THR A 54 -5.83 0.20 2.24
CA THR A 54 -6.02 1.67 2.25
C THR A 54 -4.80 2.39 1.67
N LEU A 55 -3.59 2.02 2.11
CA LEU A 55 -2.33 2.56 1.59
C LEU A 55 -2.17 2.27 0.09
N LEU A 56 -2.47 1.06 -0.34
CA LEU A 56 -2.39 0.67 -1.74
C LEU A 56 -3.37 1.49 -2.60
N GLY A 57 -4.59 1.73 -2.11
CA GLY A 57 -5.56 2.62 -2.75
C GLY A 57 -5.06 4.06 -2.85
N ILE A 58 -4.46 4.61 -1.79
CA ILE A 58 -3.90 5.97 -1.78
C ILE A 58 -2.74 6.08 -2.77
N VAL A 59 -1.81 5.13 -2.77
CA VAL A 59 -0.67 5.09 -3.70
C VAL A 59 -1.16 4.98 -5.15
N HIS A 60 -2.15 4.13 -5.39
CA HIS A 60 -2.75 3.98 -6.71
C HIS A 60 -3.48 5.26 -7.17
N TRP A 61 -4.23 5.91 -6.29
CA TRP A 61 -4.88 7.19 -6.57
C TRP A 61 -3.86 8.29 -6.88
N GLY A 62 -2.80 8.41 -6.06
CA GLY A 62 -1.71 9.36 -6.30
C GLY A 62 -1.01 9.13 -7.64
N PHE A 63 -0.85 7.86 -8.03
CA PHE A 63 -0.34 7.52 -9.36
C PHE A 63 -1.31 7.95 -10.47
N ILE A 64 -2.61 7.68 -10.35
CA ILE A 64 -3.61 8.13 -11.34
C ILE A 64 -3.56 9.65 -11.48
N VAL A 65 -3.55 10.40 -10.37
CA VAL A 65 -3.49 11.87 -10.38
C VAL A 65 -2.19 12.40 -11.00
N SER A 66 -1.05 11.74 -10.75
CA SER A 66 0.25 12.18 -11.28
C SER A 66 0.43 11.92 -12.78
N PHE A 67 -0.33 10.97 -13.34
CA PHE A 67 -0.29 10.59 -14.75
C PHE A 67 -1.54 11.01 -15.55
N SER A 68 -2.46 11.76 -14.92
CA SER A 68 -3.65 12.36 -15.55
C SER A 68 -3.37 13.78 -16.02
#